data_AF-A0A6C0K923-F1
#
_entry.id   AF-A0A6C0K923-F1
#
_cell.length_a   1.000
_cell.length_b   1.000
_cell.length_c   1.000
_cell.angle_alpha   90.00
_cell.angle_beta   90.00
_cell.angle_gamma   90.00
#
_symmetry.space_group_name_H-M   'P 1'
#
loop_
_entity.id
_entity.type
_entity.pdbx_description
1 polymer ?
#
loop_
_entity_poly.entity_id
_entity_poly.type
_entity_poly.pdbx_seq_one_letter_code
_entity_poly.pdbx_strand_id
1 'polypeptide(L)'
;MLGENDAIDENFFATIDTPLKSYILAVIALNTEDAQQAAPEVVSPTVLKLNNIKDHDNNTRSVSYGYYSDLNDNDKKNYPYFNNIDRLVGYLRKIGSVRYTEDAFLTGTLEFTIASQKIKDEITNIKSAGGDMLAFITKCHSEDVNKCNQFVKAYIEKYGNIINDNLNITFYDDKMAENIAKLYDIPHNILKGLNKNAVVQYKGVNMIDLLGMLYSDYDCPYYNNYIYTYNSKDGASVPTIKVFKVDERAVAPSKSRYSDSGYDLTIISEYKRLTSNTVIYDTGIQLEIPNGYYVEIVPRSSISRSGYILANNVGIIDQGYRGNLYIALTKINGEAPELSMPWKCCQMIVKKQIYSRLEVAAIAGEAIENSSRGTGAFGSTGE
;
A
#
# COMPACT_ATOMS: atom_id res chain seq x y z
N MET A 1 -15.57 -9.94 -26.87
CA MET A 1 -14.94 -11.11 -27.51
C MET A 1 -13.44 -11.03 -27.27
N LEU A 2 -12.91 -11.84 -26.36
CA LEU A 2 -11.48 -11.84 -26.00
C LEU A 2 -10.80 -12.96 -26.80
N GLY A 3 -9.84 -12.58 -27.64
CA GLY A 3 -9.20 -13.47 -28.62
C GLY A 3 -8.47 -14.65 -27.99
N GLU A 4 -8.68 -15.83 -28.59
CA GLU A 4 -7.91 -17.04 -28.35
C GLU A 4 -6.56 -16.97 -29.07
N ASN A 5 -5.53 -17.51 -28.42
CA ASN A 5 -4.16 -17.77 -28.90
C ASN A 5 -3.14 -16.63 -28.77
N ASP A 6 -2.86 -16.20 -27.54
CA ASP A 6 -1.50 -15.74 -27.22
C ASP A 6 -0.55 -16.94 -27.29
N ALA A 7 0.62 -16.78 -27.93
CA ALA A 7 1.63 -17.83 -27.99
C ALA A 7 2.19 -18.10 -26.59
N ILE A 8 2.24 -19.37 -26.18
CA ILE A 8 2.82 -19.78 -24.89
C ILE A 8 4.30 -19.42 -24.86
N ASP A 9 4.70 -18.67 -23.83
CA ASP A 9 6.08 -18.23 -23.61
C ASP A 9 6.76 -19.08 -22.52
N GLU A 10 7.40 -20.16 -22.94
CA GLU A 10 8.18 -21.05 -22.06
C GLU A 10 9.45 -20.39 -21.47
N ASN A 11 9.78 -19.17 -21.91
CA ASN A 11 10.91 -18.40 -21.38
C ASN A 11 10.47 -17.39 -20.31
N PHE A 12 9.20 -16.95 -20.30
CA PHE A 12 8.69 -15.98 -19.34
C PHE A 12 8.90 -16.45 -17.88
N PHE A 13 8.66 -17.73 -17.60
CA PHE A 13 8.90 -18.38 -16.30
C PHE A 13 10.09 -19.35 -16.31
N ALA A 14 11.12 -19.09 -17.13
CA ALA A 14 12.34 -19.88 -17.07
C ALA A 14 12.99 -19.90 -15.67
N THR A 15 12.78 -18.84 -14.89
CA THR A 15 13.23 -18.66 -13.50
C THR A 15 12.19 -17.85 -12.71
N ILE A 16 12.11 -18.07 -11.39
CA ILE A 16 11.33 -17.26 -10.44
C ILE A 16 12.24 -16.15 -9.88
N ASP A 17 12.74 -15.31 -10.78
CA ASP A 17 13.77 -14.31 -10.50
C ASP A 17 13.21 -12.96 -10.07
N THR A 18 11.92 -12.69 -10.29
CA THR A 18 11.27 -11.43 -9.92
C THR A 18 10.16 -11.60 -8.87
N PRO A 19 9.86 -10.56 -8.08
CA PRO A 19 8.71 -10.55 -7.17
C PRO A 19 7.38 -10.86 -7.88
N LEU A 20 7.18 -10.29 -9.08
CA LEU A 20 5.98 -10.55 -9.89
C LEU A 20 5.81 -12.03 -10.25
N LYS A 21 6.88 -12.71 -10.69
CA LYS A 21 6.82 -14.14 -11.02
C LYS A 21 6.55 -14.98 -9.77
N SER A 22 7.14 -14.61 -8.63
CA SER A 22 6.85 -15.25 -7.34
C SER A 22 5.39 -15.10 -6.94
N TYR A 23 4.82 -13.90 -7.11
CA TYR A 23 3.40 -13.64 -6.89
C TYR A 23 2.51 -14.55 -7.75
N ILE A 24 2.75 -14.57 -9.07
CA ILE A 24 1.95 -15.36 -10.01
C ILE A 24 2.04 -16.86 -9.66
N LEU A 25 3.24 -17.38 -9.42
CA LEU A 25 3.43 -18.76 -9.00
C LEU A 25 2.64 -19.08 -7.73
N ALA A 26 2.65 -18.18 -6.74
CA ALA A 26 1.89 -18.34 -5.50
C ALA A 26 0.37 -18.40 -5.75
N VAL A 27 -0.18 -17.47 -6.54
CA VAL A 27 -1.61 -17.48 -6.91
C VAL A 27 -2.00 -18.80 -7.55
N ILE A 28 -1.17 -19.30 -8.47
CA ILE A 28 -1.44 -20.55 -9.17
C ILE A 28 -1.37 -21.74 -8.19
N ALA A 29 -0.26 -21.88 -7.46
CA ALA A 29 -0.02 -22.99 -6.54
C ALA A 29 -1.10 -23.07 -5.46
N LEU A 30 -1.52 -21.93 -4.93
CA LEU A 30 -2.54 -21.84 -3.89
C LEU A 30 -3.94 -22.19 -4.41
N ASN A 31 -4.27 -21.89 -5.67
CA ASN A 31 -5.62 -22.10 -6.22
C ASN A 31 -5.78 -23.37 -7.05
N THR A 32 -4.71 -24.12 -7.27
CA THR A 32 -4.77 -25.40 -7.99
C THR A 32 -5.22 -26.47 -7.02
N GLU A 33 -6.36 -27.13 -7.28
CA GLU A 33 -6.83 -28.23 -6.45
C GLU A 33 -5.79 -29.36 -6.36
N ASP A 34 -5.80 -30.10 -5.26
CA ASP A 34 -4.91 -31.25 -5.10
C ASP A 34 -5.43 -32.43 -5.93
N ALA A 35 -4.53 -33.03 -6.71
CA ALA A 35 -4.79 -34.11 -7.66
C ALA A 35 -5.21 -35.45 -7.02
N GLN A 36 -5.77 -35.46 -5.80
CA GLN A 36 -6.32 -36.69 -5.22
C GLN A 36 -7.61 -37.16 -5.93
N GLN A 37 -8.14 -36.41 -6.89
CA GLN A 37 -9.31 -36.80 -7.70
C GLN A 37 -9.17 -36.60 -9.22
N ALA A 38 -8.03 -36.15 -9.74
CA ALA A 38 -7.84 -35.91 -11.18
C ALA A 38 -6.84 -36.89 -11.80
N ALA A 39 -7.16 -37.36 -13.01
CA ALA A 39 -6.31 -38.25 -13.79
C ALA A 39 -4.90 -37.62 -14.01
N PRO A 40 -3.82 -38.41 -14.02
CA PRO A 40 -2.42 -37.94 -13.97
C PRO A 40 -1.95 -37.07 -15.16
N GLU A 41 -2.79 -36.82 -16.15
CA GLU A 41 -2.45 -36.05 -17.36
C GLU A 41 -3.09 -34.66 -17.44
N VAL A 42 -3.99 -34.30 -16.50
CA VAL A 42 -4.66 -32.98 -16.50
C VAL A 42 -4.43 -32.33 -15.14
N VAL A 43 -3.59 -31.30 -15.10
CA VAL A 43 -3.56 -30.38 -13.95
C VAL A 43 -4.97 -29.82 -13.80
N SER A 44 -5.64 -30.11 -12.67
CA SER A 44 -6.96 -29.56 -12.38
C SER A 44 -6.98 -28.06 -12.68
N PRO A 45 -8.00 -27.54 -13.38
CA PRO A 45 -8.04 -26.12 -13.72
C PRO A 45 -7.91 -25.31 -12.44
N THR A 46 -7.04 -24.33 -12.47
CA THR A 46 -6.89 -23.43 -11.34
C THR A 46 -8.04 -22.43 -11.36
N VAL A 47 -8.74 -22.30 -10.24
CA VAL A 47 -9.96 -21.48 -10.16
C VAL A 47 -9.73 -20.30 -9.23
N LEU A 48 -9.95 -19.09 -9.74
CA LEU A 48 -9.90 -17.85 -8.97
C LEU A 48 -11.27 -17.17 -9.00
N LYS A 49 -11.93 -17.09 -7.84
CA LYS A 49 -13.19 -16.34 -7.70
C LYS A 49 -12.91 -14.85 -7.63
N LEU A 50 -13.68 -14.07 -8.39
CA LEU A 50 -13.60 -12.62 -8.42
C LEU A 50 -14.71 -12.02 -7.54
N ASN A 51 -14.37 -10.96 -6.83
CA ASN A 51 -15.35 -10.21 -6.05
C ASN A 51 -16.04 -9.16 -6.92
N ASN A 52 -17.33 -8.94 -6.65
CA ASN A 52 -18.02 -7.76 -7.17
C ASN A 52 -17.58 -6.53 -6.36
N ILE A 53 -17.49 -5.38 -7.03
CA ILE A 53 -17.02 -4.12 -6.42
C ILE A 53 -18.13 -3.07 -6.49
N LYS A 54 -18.05 -2.02 -5.67
CA LYS A 54 -19.03 -0.92 -5.77
C LYS A 54 -18.86 -0.18 -7.08
N ASP A 55 -19.98 0.21 -7.67
CA ASP A 55 -20.02 1.11 -8.82
C ASP A 55 -19.40 2.46 -8.42
N HIS A 56 -18.49 2.95 -9.27
CA HIS A 56 -17.76 4.20 -9.08
C HIS A 56 -18.71 5.39 -8.97
N ASP A 57 -19.74 5.43 -9.82
CA ASP A 57 -20.68 6.55 -9.87
C ASP A 57 -21.82 6.39 -8.86
N ASN A 58 -22.03 5.17 -8.38
CA ASN A 58 -23.12 4.83 -7.48
C ASN A 58 -22.75 3.76 -6.45
N ASN A 59 -22.31 4.21 -5.27
CA ASN A 59 -21.93 3.36 -4.13
C ASN A 59 -23.01 2.39 -3.60
N THR A 60 -24.21 2.37 -4.18
CA THR A 60 -25.30 1.42 -3.86
C THR A 60 -25.39 0.23 -4.81
N ARG A 61 -24.72 0.28 -5.97
CA ARG A 61 -24.70 -0.82 -6.95
C ARG A 61 -23.39 -1.58 -6.89
N SER A 62 -23.46 -2.87 -7.21
CA SER A 62 -22.30 -3.74 -7.37
C SER A 62 -22.05 -4.00 -8.85
N VAL A 63 -20.78 -3.98 -9.25
CA VAL A 63 -20.27 -4.22 -10.60
C VAL A 63 -19.51 -5.53 -10.60
N SER A 64 -19.83 -6.40 -11.56
CA SER A 64 -19.11 -7.64 -11.80
C SER A 64 -18.01 -7.47 -12.85
N TYR A 65 -17.09 -8.44 -12.92
CA TYR A 65 -16.02 -8.42 -13.92
C TYR A 65 -16.58 -8.52 -15.35
N GLY A 66 -17.66 -9.27 -15.56
CA GLY A 66 -18.37 -9.36 -16.84
C GLY A 66 -18.81 -7.97 -17.31
N TYR A 67 -19.54 -7.23 -16.46
CA TYR A 67 -19.93 -5.85 -16.76
C TYR A 67 -18.72 -4.95 -17.04
N TYR A 68 -17.68 -5.01 -16.20
CA TYR A 68 -16.46 -4.26 -16.41
C TYR A 68 -15.80 -4.57 -17.77
N SER A 69 -15.81 -5.84 -18.18
CA SER A 69 -15.15 -6.28 -19.40
C SER A 69 -15.75 -5.66 -20.66
N ASP A 70 -17.05 -5.33 -20.61
CA ASP A 70 -17.81 -4.66 -21.68
C ASP A 70 -17.65 -3.13 -21.71
N LEU A 71 -17.03 -2.54 -20.68
CA LEU A 71 -16.73 -1.11 -20.65
C LEU A 71 -15.66 -0.71 -21.67
N ASN A 72 -15.70 0.56 -22.09
CA ASN A 72 -14.61 1.15 -22.87
C ASN A 72 -13.38 1.44 -21.99
N ASP A 73 -12.22 1.65 -22.63
CA ASP A 73 -10.94 1.82 -21.94
C ASP A 73 -10.87 3.03 -21.00
N ASN A 74 -11.69 4.06 -21.24
CA ASN A 74 -11.73 5.22 -20.34
C ASN A 74 -12.50 4.90 -19.06
N ASP A 75 -13.66 4.25 -19.17
CA ASP A 75 -14.48 3.89 -18.01
C ASP A 75 -13.79 2.80 -17.17
N LYS A 76 -13.03 1.91 -17.81
CA LYS A 76 -12.24 0.89 -17.11
C LYS A 76 -11.27 1.50 -16.09
N LYS A 77 -10.76 2.73 -16.30
CA LYS A 77 -9.83 3.40 -15.37
C LYS A 77 -10.44 3.68 -13.99
N ASN A 78 -11.77 3.72 -13.91
CA ASN A 78 -12.50 3.94 -12.66
C ASN A 78 -12.59 2.68 -11.79
N TYR A 79 -12.08 1.54 -12.29
CA TYR A 79 -12.15 0.25 -11.60
C TYR A 79 -10.76 -0.38 -11.40
N PRO A 80 -9.91 0.19 -10.50
CA PRO A 80 -8.53 -0.27 -10.29
C PRO A 80 -8.41 -1.75 -9.94
N TYR A 81 -9.39 -2.31 -9.21
CA TYR A 81 -9.44 -3.74 -8.91
C TYR A 81 -9.46 -4.59 -10.19
N PHE A 82 -10.38 -4.30 -11.11
CA PHE A 82 -10.50 -5.04 -12.36
C PHE A 82 -9.38 -4.72 -13.35
N ASN A 83 -8.81 -3.50 -13.34
CA ASN A 83 -7.59 -3.22 -14.10
C ASN A 83 -6.43 -4.10 -13.65
N ASN A 84 -6.31 -4.36 -12.34
CA ASN A 84 -5.34 -5.31 -11.87
C ASN A 84 -5.68 -6.71 -12.36
N ILE A 85 -6.92 -7.19 -12.22
CA ILE A 85 -7.34 -8.50 -12.77
C ILE A 85 -6.94 -8.64 -14.25
N ASP A 86 -7.15 -7.62 -15.10
CA ASP A 86 -6.73 -7.64 -16.51
C ASP A 86 -5.21 -7.85 -16.66
N ARG A 87 -4.40 -7.21 -15.80
CA ARG A 87 -2.95 -7.46 -15.76
C ARG A 87 -2.64 -8.91 -15.37
N LEU A 88 -3.40 -9.54 -14.45
CA LEU A 88 -3.25 -10.98 -14.14
C LEU A 88 -3.46 -11.80 -15.38
N VAL A 89 -4.60 -11.54 -16.02
CA VAL A 89 -5.07 -12.32 -17.16
C VAL A 89 -4.04 -12.21 -18.28
N GLY A 90 -3.49 -11.02 -18.51
CA GLY A 90 -2.38 -10.82 -19.46
C GLY A 90 -1.13 -11.65 -19.13
N TYR A 91 -0.74 -11.76 -17.85
CA TYR A 91 0.39 -12.61 -17.46
C TYR A 91 0.08 -14.10 -17.52
N LEU A 92 -1.12 -14.52 -17.10
CA LEU A 92 -1.56 -15.91 -17.12
C LEU A 92 -1.71 -16.44 -18.55
N ARG A 93 -2.15 -15.59 -19.49
CA ARG A 93 -2.23 -15.95 -20.92
C ARG A 93 -0.87 -16.25 -21.56
N LYS A 94 0.23 -15.72 -21.02
CA LYS A 94 1.59 -16.07 -21.48
C LYS A 94 1.97 -17.51 -21.17
N ILE A 95 1.28 -18.16 -20.23
CA ILE A 95 1.69 -19.46 -19.68
C ILE A 95 0.60 -20.53 -19.79
N GLY A 96 -0.53 -20.18 -20.39
CA GLY A 96 -1.70 -21.05 -20.45
C GLY A 96 -2.92 -20.31 -21.02
N SER A 97 -4.09 -20.94 -20.88
CA SER A 97 -5.38 -20.34 -21.26
C SER A 97 -6.12 -19.84 -20.03
N VAL A 98 -6.82 -18.71 -20.17
CA VAL A 98 -7.70 -18.15 -19.13
C VAL A 98 -9.10 -18.00 -19.69
N ARG A 99 -10.07 -18.62 -19.02
CA ARG A 99 -11.50 -18.53 -19.30
C ARG A 99 -12.18 -17.80 -18.16
N TYR A 100 -13.06 -16.88 -18.50
CA TYR A 100 -13.98 -16.26 -17.54
C TYR A 100 -15.35 -16.93 -17.61
N THR A 101 -15.92 -17.22 -16.46
CA THR A 101 -17.30 -17.68 -16.28
C THR A 101 -17.98 -16.81 -15.23
N GLU A 102 -19.30 -16.63 -15.36
CA GLU A 102 -20.10 -15.85 -14.42
C GLU A 102 -21.35 -16.64 -14.08
N ASP A 103 -21.67 -16.75 -12.78
CA ASP A 103 -22.86 -17.46 -12.32
C ASP A 103 -24.12 -16.56 -12.34
N ALA A 104 -25.28 -17.16 -12.02
CA ALA A 104 -26.56 -16.43 -11.99
C ALA A 104 -26.60 -15.30 -10.94
N PHE A 105 -25.66 -15.27 -9.99
CA PHE A 105 -25.53 -14.23 -8.97
C PHE A 105 -24.47 -13.18 -9.34
N LEU A 106 -24.01 -13.18 -10.60
CA LEU A 106 -22.95 -12.30 -11.09
C LEU A 106 -21.62 -12.52 -10.37
N THR A 107 -21.37 -13.73 -9.87
CA THR A 107 -20.08 -14.09 -9.27
C THR A 107 -19.13 -14.51 -10.38
N GLY A 108 -18.14 -13.66 -10.64
CA GLY A 108 -17.11 -13.94 -11.64
C GLY A 108 -16.13 -15.02 -11.19
N THR A 109 -15.74 -15.89 -12.12
CA THR A 109 -14.73 -16.93 -11.90
C THR A 109 -13.74 -16.94 -13.07
N LEU A 110 -12.45 -16.93 -12.77
CA LEU A 110 -11.39 -17.20 -13.74
C LEU A 110 -10.95 -18.65 -13.58
N GLU A 111 -11.17 -19.43 -14.64
CA GLU A 111 -10.65 -20.78 -14.81
C GLU A 111 -9.42 -20.69 -15.70
N PHE A 112 -8.28 -21.20 -15.25
CA PHE A 112 -7.10 -21.21 -16.08
C PHE A 112 -6.41 -22.56 -16.13
N THR A 113 -5.93 -22.88 -17.33
CA THR A 113 -5.24 -24.13 -17.64
C THR A 113 -3.79 -23.79 -17.95
N ILE A 114 -2.89 -24.26 -17.10
CA ILE A 114 -1.45 -24.05 -17.25
C ILE A 114 -0.97 -24.94 -18.39
N ALA A 115 -0.36 -24.35 -19.41
CA ALA A 115 0.26 -25.09 -20.49
C ALA A 115 1.76 -25.31 -20.25
N SER A 116 2.45 -24.29 -19.70
CA SER A 116 3.90 -24.32 -19.47
C SER A 116 4.33 -25.47 -18.57
N GLN A 117 5.22 -26.34 -19.07
CA GLN A 117 5.71 -27.50 -18.30
C GLN A 117 6.58 -27.08 -17.12
N LYS A 118 7.42 -26.06 -17.28
CA LYS A 118 8.28 -25.56 -16.18
C LYS A 118 7.47 -25.12 -14.96
N ILE A 119 6.35 -24.42 -15.19
CA ILE A 119 5.48 -23.97 -14.11
C ILE A 119 4.80 -25.17 -13.44
N LYS A 120 4.37 -26.18 -14.21
CA LYS A 120 3.83 -27.42 -13.66
C LYS A 120 4.86 -28.13 -12.79
N ASP A 121 6.11 -28.19 -13.21
CA ASP A 121 7.20 -28.81 -12.45
C ASP A 121 7.48 -28.03 -11.15
N GLU A 122 7.51 -26.70 -11.20
CA GLU A 122 7.68 -25.87 -9.99
C GLU A 122 6.50 -25.99 -9.00
N ILE A 123 5.26 -26.00 -9.51
CA ILE A 123 4.08 -26.25 -8.67
C ILE A 123 4.17 -27.64 -8.06
N THR A 124 4.58 -28.63 -8.86
CA THR A 124 4.79 -29.99 -8.38
C THR A 124 5.84 -29.99 -7.29
N ASN A 125 6.99 -29.34 -7.47
CA ASN A 125 8.03 -29.23 -6.43
C ASN A 125 7.51 -28.59 -5.14
N ILE A 126 6.69 -27.53 -5.24
CA ILE A 126 6.03 -26.91 -4.08
C ILE A 126 5.08 -27.91 -3.39
N LYS A 127 4.36 -28.74 -4.15
CA LYS A 127 3.38 -29.71 -3.64
C LYS A 127 3.98 -31.07 -3.19
N SER A 128 5.03 -31.57 -3.86
CA SER A 128 5.56 -32.94 -3.75
C SER A 128 6.72 -33.08 -2.77
N ALA A 129 7.33 -31.98 -2.31
CA ALA A 129 8.33 -31.97 -1.25
C ALA A 129 7.73 -32.15 0.17
N GLY A 130 6.69 -32.97 0.31
CA GLY A 130 6.03 -33.21 1.61
C GLY A 130 5.31 -31.99 2.20
N GLY A 131 4.90 -31.02 1.38
CA GLY A 131 3.94 -29.99 1.79
C GLY A 131 4.45 -28.92 2.77
N ASP A 132 5.75 -28.73 2.95
CA ASP A 132 6.25 -27.65 3.82
C ASP A 132 6.31 -26.31 3.04
N MET A 133 5.14 -25.72 2.78
CA MET A 133 5.00 -24.37 2.20
C MET A 133 5.88 -23.34 2.93
N LEU A 134 6.08 -23.53 4.23
CA LEU A 134 6.99 -22.76 5.05
C LEU A 134 8.45 -22.89 4.59
N ALA A 135 8.93 -24.05 4.14
CA ALA A 135 10.29 -24.21 3.61
C ALA A 135 10.49 -23.39 2.32
N PHE A 136 9.48 -23.36 1.44
CA PHE A 136 9.50 -22.52 0.24
C PHE A 136 9.56 -21.03 0.60
N ILE A 137 8.68 -20.57 1.50
CA ILE A 137 8.65 -19.17 1.93
C ILE A 137 9.97 -18.78 2.61
N THR A 138 10.51 -19.65 3.47
CA THR A 138 11.80 -19.41 4.16
C THR A 138 12.93 -19.30 3.15
N LYS A 139 12.96 -20.18 2.13
CA LYS A 139 13.92 -20.10 1.03
C LYS A 139 13.78 -18.78 0.27
N CYS A 140 12.57 -18.43 -0.18
CA CYS A 140 12.31 -17.15 -0.85
C CYS A 140 12.77 -15.96 0.00
N HIS A 141 12.49 -15.99 1.31
CA HIS A 141 12.91 -14.93 2.22
C HIS A 141 14.43 -14.81 2.32
N SER A 142 15.14 -15.95 2.37
CA SER A 142 16.60 -15.97 2.43
C SER A 142 17.28 -15.48 1.15
N GLU A 143 16.62 -15.64 0.00
CA GLU A 143 17.12 -15.20 -1.31
C GLU A 143 16.76 -13.73 -1.60
N ASP A 144 15.49 -13.35 -1.42
CA ASP A 144 14.95 -12.03 -1.70
C ASP A 144 13.63 -11.80 -0.92
N VAL A 145 13.67 -10.89 0.05
CA VAL A 145 12.52 -10.52 0.88
C VAL A 145 11.31 -10.08 0.04
N ASN A 146 11.52 -9.43 -1.10
CA ASN A 146 10.41 -9.00 -1.95
C ASN A 146 9.68 -10.18 -2.58
N LYS A 147 10.40 -11.25 -2.96
CA LYS A 147 9.76 -12.48 -3.45
C LYS A 147 8.93 -13.16 -2.36
N CYS A 148 9.49 -13.26 -1.15
CA CYS A 148 8.76 -13.77 0.01
C CYS A 148 7.48 -12.98 0.27
N ASN A 149 7.57 -11.64 0.29
CA ASN A 149 6.41 -10.77 0.48
C ASN A 149 5.33 -11.01 -0.57
N GLN A 150 5.70 -11.22 -1.83
CA GLN A 150 4.73 -11.51 -2.88
C GLN A 150 4.04 -12.86 -2.71
N PHE A 151 4.74 -13.87 -2.18
CA PHE A 151 4.09 -15.14 -1.83
C PHE A 151 3.13 -14.99 -0.65
N VAL A 152 3.58 -14.35 0.43
CA VAL A 152 2.75 -14.11 1.62
C VAL A 152 1.53 -13.26 1.27
N LYS A 153 1.70 -12.27 0.39
CA LYS A 153 0.59 -11.49 -0.18
C LYS A 153 -0.45 -12.41 -0.82
N ALA A 154 -0.08 -13.27 -1.76
CA ALA A 154 -1.01 -14.19 -2.41
C ALA A 154 -1.70 -15.15 -1.40
N TYR A 155 -0.98 -15.59 -0.36
CA TYR A 155 -1.56 -16.39 0.72
C TYR A 155 -2.62 -15.64 1.51
N ILE A 156 -2.33 -14.40 1.91
CA ILE A 156 -3.27 -13.52 2.61
C ILE A 156 -4.47 -13.18 1.72
N GLU A 157 -4.25 -12.95 0.42
CA GLU A 157 -5.35 -12.73 -0.51
C GLU A 157 -6.25 -13.96 -0.64
N LYS A 158 -5.75 -15.19 -0.41
CA LYS A 158 -6.58 -16.40 -0.44
C LYS A 158 -7.25 -16.70 0.90
N TYR A 159 -6.53 -16.60 2.01
CA TYR A 159 -6.95 -17.10 3.33
C TYR A 159 -7.17 -16.00 4.39
N GLY A 160 -6.94 -14.75 4.02
CA GLY A 160 -7.11 -13.58 4.86
C GLY A 160 -8.52 -13.01 4.76
N ASN A 161 -9.01 -12.48 5.88
CA ASN A 161 -10.24 -11.70 5.92
C ASN A 161 -10.11 -10.53 6.90
N ILE A 162 -10.63 -9.37 6.52
CA ILE A 162 -10.64 -8.17 7.36
C ILE A 162 -12.04 -7.98 7.97
N ILE A 163 -12.13 -8.05 9.30
CA ILE A 163 -13.37 -7.81 10.05
C ILE A 163 -13.09 -6.83 11.18
N ASN A 164 -13.86 -5.75 11.24
CA ASN A 164 -13.75 -4.70 12.29
C ASN A 164 -12.31 -4.21 12.46
N ASP A 165 -11.64 -3.89 11.35
CA ASP A 165 -10.25 -3.43 11.30
C ASP A 165 -9.21 -4.42 11.88
N ASN A 166 -9.52 -5.72 11.81
CA ASN A 166 -8.60 -6.81 12.13
C ASN A 166 -8.42 -7.71 10.91
N LEU A 167 -7.18 -7.92 10.50
CA LEU A 167 -6.82 -8.92 9.51
C LEU A 167 -6.65 -10.27 10.22
N ASN A 168 -7.45 -11.25 9.80
CA ASN A 168 -7.41 -12.62 10.28
C ASN A 168 -6.94 -13.51 9.14
N ILE A 169 -5.79 -14.18 9.31
CA ILE A 169 -5.22 -15.06 8.30
C ILE A 169 -5.30 -16.49 8.83
N THR A 170 -6.01 -17.35 8.12
CA THR A 170 -6.18 -18.76 8.53
C THR A 170 -5.04 -19.60 7.97
N PHE A 171 -4.41 -20.39 8.83
CA PHE A 171 -3.36 -21.34 8.50
C PHE A 171 -3.79 -22.74 8.92
N TYR A 172 -3.52 -23.74 8.08
CA TYR A 172 -3.77 -25.14 8.39
C TYR A 172 -2.67 -25.77 9.25
N ASP A 173 -1.49 -25.14 9.30
CA ASP A 173 -0.33 -25.59 10.06
C ASP A 173 0.10 -24.50 11.06
N ASP A 174 0.13 -24.86 12.35
CA ASP A 174 0.55 -23.99 13.45
C ASP A 174 2.00 -23.53 13.27
N LYS A 175 2.87 -24.42 12.75
CA LYS A 175 4.29 -24.11 12.53
C LYS A 175 4.46 -23.05 11.45
N MET A 176 3.71 -23.15 10.35
CA MET A 176 3.67 -22.11 9.33
C MET A 176 3.18 -20.78 9.91
N ALA A 177 2.09 -20.78 10.67
CA ALA A 177 1.55 -19.57 11.29
C ALA A 177 2.59 -18.84 12.16
N GLU A 178 3.28 -19.57 13.05
CA GLU A 178 4.30 -19.01 13.92
C GLU A 178 5.49 -18.43 13.15
N ASN A 179 5.95 -19.12 12.11
CA ASN A 179 7.10 -18.66 11.34
C ASN A 179 6.78 -17.44 10.49
N ILE A 180 5.62 -17.41 9.81
CA ILE A 180 5.17 -16.22 9.08
C ILE A 180 5.07 -15.04 10.04
N ALA A 181 4.49 -15.23 11.22
CA ALA A 181 4.39 -14.16 12.19
C ALA A 181 5.76 -13.64 12.67
N LYS A 182 6.75 -14.53 12.83
CA LYS A 182 8.15 -14.18 13.15
C LYS A 182 8.87 -13.43 12.02
N LEU A 183 8.57 -13.72 10.75
CA LEU A 183 9.22 -13.04 9.62
C LEU A 183 8.99 -11.53 9.64
N TYR A 184 7.79 -11.10 10.05
CA TYR A 184 7.41 -9.69 10.05
C TYR A 184 7.68 -8.98 11.38
N ASP A 185 7.80 -9.72 12.48
CA ASP A 185 8.01 -9.18 13.84
C ASP A 185 7.03 -8.04 14.21
N ILE A 186 5.79 -8.18 13.73
CA ILE A 186 4.69 -7.25 14.04
C ILE A 186 3.84 -7.87 15.16
N PRO A 187 3.44 -7.10 16.20
CA PRO A 187 2.61 -7.63 17.27
C PRO A 187 1.28 -8.21 16.75
N HIS A 188 0.98 -9.43 17.13
CA HIS A 188 -0.14 -10.23 16.62
C HIS A 188 -0.73 -11.12 17.71
N ASN A 189 -1.91 -11.67 17.47
CA ASN A 189 -2.48 -12.74 18.29
C ASN A 189 -2.53 -14.03 17.48
N ILE A 190 -2.26 -15.16 18.14
CA ILE A 190 -2.53 -16.49 17.57
C ILE A 190 -3.81 -17.00 18.23
N LEU A 191 -4.86 -17.18 17.42
CA LEU A 191 -6.16 -17.67 17.82
C LEU A 191 -6.37 -19.09 17.29
N LYS A 192 -7.23 -19.87 17.96
CA LYS A 192 -7.69 -21.15 17.44
C LYS A 192 -8.91 -20.93 16.55
N GLY A 193 -8.77 -21.24 15.27
CA GLY A 193 -9.84 -21.22 14.29
C GLY A 193 -10.73 -22.46 14.35
N LEU A 194 -11.69 -22.52 13.44
CA LEU A 194 -12.50 -23.71 13.20
C LEU A 194 -11.59 -24.88 12.77
N ASN A 195 -11.97 -26.11 13.12
CA ASN A 195 -11.22 -27.34 12.80
C ASN A 195 -9.78 -27.40 13.36
N LYS A 196 -9.48 -26.64 14.43
CA LYS A 196 -8.14 -26.55 15.05
C LYS A 196 -7.06 -25.87 14.19
N ASN A 197 -7.46 -25.12 13.16
CA ASN A 197 -6.53 -24.29 12.39
C ASN A 197 -5.98 -23.14 13.25
N ALA A 198 -4.74 -22.71 13.00
CA ALA A 198 -4.22 -21.47 13.55
C ALA A 198 -4.78 -20.26 12.81
N VAL A 199 -5.10 -19.19 13.53
CA VAL A 199 -5.45 -17.89 12.94
C VAL A 199 -4.49 -16.85 13.48
N VAL A 200 -3.67 -16.26 12.60
CA VAL A 200 -2.84 -15.11 12.96
C VAL A 200 -3.68 -13.85 12.75
N GLN A 201 -3.85 -13.08 13.81
CA GLN A 201 -4.64 -11.85 13.82
C GLN A 201 -3.76 -10.63 14.05
N TYR A 202 -3.81 -9.70 13.10
CA TYR A 202 -3.22 -8.36 13.20
C TYR A 202 -4.33 -7.34 13.43
N LYS A 203 -4.24 -6.55 14.51
CA LYS A 203 -5.27 -5.57 14.91
C LYS A 203 -4.84 -4.14 14.61
N GLY A 204 -5.76 -3.32 14.08
CA GLY A 204 -5.56 -1.87 13.93
C GLY A 204 -4.27 -1.52 13.19
N VAL A 205 -3.39 -0.75 13.83
CA VAL A 205 -2.12 -0.29 13.22
C VAL A 205 -1.19 -1.44 12.80
N ASN A 206 -1.23 -2.58 13.50
CA ASN A 206 -0.41 -3.75 13.16
C ASN A 206 -0.83 -4.38 11.82
N MET A 207 -2.12 -4.33 11.51
CA MET A 207 -2.64 -4.74 10.20
C MET A 207 -2.13 -3.77 9.12
N ILE A 208 -2.20 -2.47 9.37
CA ILE A 208 -1.70 -1.43 8.44
C ILE A 208 -0.22 -1.64 8.15
N ASP A 209 0.59 -1.90 9.18
CA ASP A 209 2.03 -2.14 9.02
C ASP A 209 2.32 -3.38 8.15
N LEU A 210 1.66 -4.51 8.43
CA LEU A 210 1.85 -5.74 7.63
C LEU A 210 1.41 -5.54 6.18
N LEU A 211 0.21 -4.97 5.98
CA LEU A 211 -0.32 -4.74 4.65
C LEU A 211 0.55 -3.72 3.90
N GLY A 212 1.06 -2.69 4.56
CA GLY A 212 2.01 -1.78 3.93
C GLY A 212 3.30 -2.48 3.48
N MET A 213 3.84 -3.42 4.26
CA MET A 213 5.03 -4.18 3.86
C MET A 213 4.78 -5.05 2.62
N LEU A 214 3.59 -5.65 2.53
CA LEU A 214 3.23 -6.57 1.45
C LEU A 214 2.71 -5.85 0.19
N TYR A 215 2.16 -4.63 0.36
CA TYR A 215 1.40 -3.89 -0.66
C TYR A 215 2.01 -2.51 -1.04
N SER A 216 3.26 -2.24 -0.69
CA SER A 216 3.92 -0.97 -1.03
C SER A 216 4.64 -0.96 -2.38
N ASP A 217 4.92 -2.13 -2.94
CA ASP A 217 5.55 -2.24 -4.26
C ASP A 217 4.47 -2.12 -5.34
N TYR A 218 4.42 -0.96 -6.00
CA TYR A 218 3.40 -0.63 -7.00
C TYR A 218 3.55 -1.43 -8.32
N ASP A 219 4.71 -2.04 -8.55
CA ASP A 219 4.96 -2.79 -9.78
C ASP A 219 4.34 -4.18 -9.78
N CYS A 220 3.92 -4.68 -8.62
CA CYS A 220 3.19 -5.94 -8.53
C CYS A 220 1.67 -5.70 -8.56
N PRO A 221 0.94 -6.27 -9.53
CA PRO A 221 -0.51 -6.13 -9.61
C PRO A 221 -1.21 -6.66 -8.34
N TYR A 222 -2.24 -5.94 -7.89
CA TYR A 222 -3.00 -6.17 -6.65
C TYR A 222 -4.33 -6.83 -6.95
N TYR A 223 -4.59 -8.04 -6.46
CA TYR A 223 -5.70 -8.85 -7.00
C TYR A 223 -6.83 -9.14 -6.01
N ASN A 224 -6.70 -8.81 -4.72
CA ASN A 224 -7.83 -8.91 -3.78
C ASN A 224 -8.24 -7.57 -3.15
N ASN A 225 -9.54 -7.29 -3.24
CA ASN A 225 -10.20 -6.04 -2.91
C ASN A 225 -10.32 -5.77 -1.40
N TYR A 226 -10.40 -6.74 -0.49
CA TYR A 226 -10.68 -6.43 0.94
C TYR A 226 -9.64 -5.51 1.60
N ILE A 227 -8.37 -5.62 1.20
CA ILE A 227 -7.25 -4.78 1.65
C ILE A 227 -7.25 -3.42 0.94
N TYR A 228 -7.66 -3.40 -0.32
CA TYR A 228 -7.84 -2.18 -1.11
C TYR A 228 -9.04 -1.33 -0.63
N THR A 229 -10.18 -1.95 -0.31
CA THR A 229 -11.38 -1.28 0.24
C THR A 229 -11.12 -0.71 1.63
N TYR A 230 -10.24 -1.32 2.44
CA TYR A 230 -9.80 -0.71 3.70
C TYR A 230 -9.07 0.61 3.46
N ASN A 231 -8.22 0.67 2.43
CA ASN A 231 -7.51 1.89 2.03
C ASN A 231 -8.38 2.88 1.23
N SER A 232 -9.50 2.42 0.68
CA SER A 232 -10.37 3.17 -0.24
C SER A 232 -11.82 3.23 0.27
N LYS A 233 -12.06 3.24 1.60
CA LYS A 233 -13.41 3.19 2.20
C LYS A 233 -14.37 4.25 1.63
N ASP A 234 -13.84 5.34 1.05
CA ASP A 234 -14.59 6.44 0.44
C ASP A 234 -14.60 6.43 -1.11
N GLY A 235 -14.10 5.39 -1.77
CA GLY A 235 -14.01 5.30 -3.24
C GLY A 235 -12.99 6.25 -3.89
N ALA A 236 -12.29 7.07 -3.11
CA ALA A 236 -11.26 7.97 -3.59
C ALA A 236 -9.88 7.28 -3.64
N SER A 237 -9.15 7.46 -4.74
CA SER A 237 -7.76 7.02 -4.86
C SER A 237 -6.88 7.68 -3.80
N VAL A 238 -6.01 6.91 -3.15
CA VAL A 238 -4.96 7.45 -2.26
C VAL A 238 -4.10 8.45 -3.05
N PRO A 239 -3.86 9.68 -2.56
CA PRO A 239 -3.10 10.67 -3.29
C PRO A 239 -1.65 10.22 -3.50
N THR A 240 -1.16 10.30 -4.73
CA THR A 240 0.26 10.08 -5.04
C THR A 240 0.98 11.42 -5.12
N ILE A 241 1.99 11.61 -4.28
CA ILE A 241 2.95 12.72 -4.38
C ILE A 241 4.19 12.21 -5.11
N LYS A 242 4.60 12.88 -6.18
CA LYS A 242 5.90 12.57 -6.81
C LYS A 242 7.00 13.32 -6.08
N VAL A 243 8.10 12.63 -5.83
CA VAL A 243 9.28 13.15 -5.16
C VAL A 243 10.45 13.13 -6.15
N PHE A 244 11.09 14.27 -6.35
CA PHE A 244 12.26 14.38 -7.21
C PHE A 244 13.48 14.68 -6.37
N LYS A 245 14.51 13.82 -6.47
CA LYS A 245 15.83 14.12 -5.94
C LYS A 245 16.57 15.01 -6.92
N VAL A 246 16.87 16.24 -6.53
CA VAL A 246 17.60 17.22 -7.35
C VAL A 246 19.05 17.41 -6.91
N ASP A 247 19.45 16.76 -5.81
CA ASP A 247 20.83 16.61 -5.35
C ASP A 247 21.15 15.12 -5.16
N GLU A 248 22.35 14.69 -5.53
CA GLU A 248 22.78 13.28 -5.41
C GLU A 248 22.78 12.79 -3.94
N ARG A 249 23.06 13.70 -3.01
CA ARG A 249 23.09 13.44 -1.56
C ARG A 249 21.70 13.41 -0.93
N ALA A 250 20.67 13.83 -1.67
CA ALA A 250 19.30 13.84 -1.16
C ALA A 250 18.88 12.45 -0.70
N VAL A 251 18.11 12.38 0.39
CA VAL A 251 17.56 11.13 0.91
C VAL A 251 16.07 11.12 0.62
N ALA A 252 15.60 10.11 -0.11
CA ALA A 252 14.17 9.99 -0.41
C ALA A 252 13.36 9.94 0.90
N PRO A 253 12.25 10.71 1.02
CA PRO A 253 11.45 10.69 2.23
C PRO A 253 10.89 9.28 2.46
N SER A 254 10.94 8.81 3.70
CA SER A 254 10.50 7.46 4.05
C SER A 254 9.79 7.46 5.40
N LYS A 255 8.94 6.47 5.61
CA LYS A 255 8.37 6.19 6.93
C LYS A 255 9.19 5.11 7.62
N SER A 256 9.20 5.13 8.96
CA SER A 256 9.78 4.01 9.72
C SER A 256 8.80 2.83 9.77
N ARG A 257 7.50 3.12 9.87
CA ARG A 257 6.39 2.17 9.78
C ARG A 257 5.35 2.69 8.78
N TYR A 258 4.60 1.81 8.13
CA TYR A 258 3.58 2.24 7.18
C TYR A 258 2.45 3.04 7.83
N SER A 259 2.11 2.71 9.08
CA SER A 259 1.14 3.42 9.89
C SER A 259 1.61 4.79 10.41
N ASP A 260 2.89 5.16 10.26
CA ASP A 260 3.38 6.48 10.67
C ASP A 260 2.66 7.60 9.89
N SER A 261 2.41 8.73 10.53
CA SER A 261 1.65 9.83 9.91
C SER A 261 2.41 10.56 8.81
N GLY A 262 3.72 10.74 8.97
CA GLY A 262 4.56 11.55 8.08
C GLY A 262 5.75 10.80 7.51
N TYR A 263 6.27 11.30 6.39
CA TYR A 263 7.52 10.83 5.79
C TYR A 263 8.67 11.66 6.34
N ASP A 264 9.68 11.00 6.90
CA ASP A 264 10.85 11.65 7.44
C ASP A 264 11.60 12.43 6.35
N LEU A 265 11.97 13.68 6.64
CA LEU A 265 12.79 14.54 5.80
C LEU A 265 14.20 14.66 6.36
N THR A 266 15.16 14.65 5.44
CA THR A 266 16.59 14.73 5.76
C THR A 266 17.17 16.00 5.20
N ILE A 267 17.78 16.82 6.05
CA ILE A 267 18.61 17.95 5.62
C ILE A 267 20.02 17.46 5.29
N ILE A 268 20.60 18.00 4.22
CA ILE A 268 21.86 17.52 3.64
C ILE A 268 22.97 18.58 3.64
N SER A 269 22.62 19.86 3.70
CA SER A 269 23.60 20.95 3.75
C SER A 269 22.98 22.26 4.24
N GLU A 270 23.81 23.18 4.73
CA GLU A 270 23.41 24.57 4.96
C GLU A 270 23.19 25.26 3.60
N TYR A 271 22.03 25.88 3.42
CA TYR A 271 21.69 26.66 2.23
C TYR A 271 21.94 28.14 2.45
N LYS A 272 21.40 28.69 3.55
CA LYS A 272 21.46 30.12 3.84
C LYS A 272 21.27 30.42 5.32
N ARG A 273 22.15 31.25 5.90
CA ARG A 273 21.98 31.80 7.24
C ARG A 273 21.06 33.02 7.23
N LEU A 274 20.01 33.02 8.06
CA LEU A 274 19.06 34.14 8.17
C LEU A 274 19.43 35.07 9.33
N THR A 275 19.83 34.50 10.46
CA THR A 275 20.27 35.23 11.66
C THR A 275 21.48 34.51 12.26
N SER A 276 22.05 35.00 13.36
CA SER A 276 23.11 34.28 14.07
C SER A 276 22.67 32.88 14.51
N ASN A 277 21.38 32.70 14.81
CA ASN A 277 20.84 31.47 15.39
C ASN A 277 19.91 30.71 14.44
N THR A 278 19.50 31.29 13.31
CA THR A 278 18.56 30.69 12.36
C THR A 278 19.22 30.43 11.01
N VAL A 279 19.16 29.17 10.56
CA VAL A 279 19.78 28.71 9.33
C VAL A 279 18.75 27.92 8.51
N ILE A 280 18.70 28.18 7.21
CA ILE A 280 17.96 27.39 6.23
C ILE A 280 18.87 26.27 5.73
N TYR A 281 18.36 25.05 5.81
CA TYR A 281 19.03 23.84 5.35
C TYR A 281 18.31 23.27 4.13
N ASP A 282 19.12 22.75 3.20
CA ASP A 282 18.68 22.09 1.98
C ASP A 282 18.33 20.62 2.25
N THR A 283 17.28 20.11 1.60
CA THR A 283 16.92 18.68 1.59
C THR A 283 17.28 17.97 0.28
N GLY A 284 17.49 18.72 -0.80
CA GLY A 284 17.72 18.23 -2.16
C GLY A 284 16.49 17.59 -2.81
N ILE A 285 15.28 17.90 -2.33
CA ILE A 285 14.03 17.27 -2.75
C ILE A 285 13.04 18.31 -3.27
N GLN A 286 12.38 18.00 -4.38
CA GLN A 286 11.19 18.71 -4.87
C GLN A 286 9.96 17.80 -4.83
N LEU A 287 8.77 18.39 -4.72
CA LEU A 287 7.50 17.67 -4.71
C LEU A 287 6.61 18.10 -5.88
N GLU A 288 5.89 17.13 -6.46
CA GLU A 288 4.67 17.37 -7.22
C GLU A 288 3.49 16.87 -6.40
N ILE A 289 2.76 17.81 -5.79
CA ILE A 289 1.62 17.53 -4.90
C ILE A 289 0.33 17.44 -5.76
N PRO A 290 -0.52 16.41 -5.56
CA PRO A 290 -1.73 16.22 -6.34
C PRO A 290 -2.80 17.28 -6.01
N ASN A 291 -3.73 17.49 -6.95
CA ASN A 291 -4.85 18.42 -6.79
C ASN A 291 -5.65 18.15 -5.52
N GLY A 292 -5.98 19.21 -4.77
CA GLY A 292 -6.77 19.08 -3.54
C GLY A 292 -5.97 18.68 -2.31
N TYR A 293 -4.65 18.75 -2.37
CA TYR A 293 -3.76 18.47 -1.24
C TYR A 293 -2.68 19.54 -1.07
N TYR A 294 -2.19 19.67 0.16
CA TYR A 294 -0.99 20.42 0.51
C TYR A 294 -0.12 19.56 1.44
N VAL A 295 1.09 20.01 1.73
CA VAL A 295 2.01 19.30 2.62
C VAL A 295 2.38 20.18 3.82
N GLU A 296 2.35 19.60 5.01
CA GLU A 296 2.86 20.20 6.24
C GLU A 296 4.22 19.59 6.57
N ILE A 297 5.25 20.42 6.71
CA ILE A 297 6.53 20.05 7.30
C ILE A 297 6.44 20.33 8.80
N VAL A 298 6.54 19.28 9.61
CA VAL A 298 6.52 19.38 11.07
C VAL A 298 7.79 18.78 11.66
N PRO A 299 8.23 19.22 12.85
CA PRO A 299 9.39 18.63 13.48
C PRO A 299 9.12 17.19 13.92
N ARG A 300 10.16 16.34 13.89
CA ARG A 300 10.10 15.03 14.56
C ARG A 300 10.19 15.22 16.07
N SER A 301 9.58 14.33 16.84
CA SER A 301 9.62 14.40 18.32
C SER A 301 11.05 14.51 18.88
N SER A 302 12.00 13.82 18.24
CA SER A 302 13.43 13.86 18.60
C SER A 302 14.08 15.25 18.49
N ILE A 303 13.52 16.20 17.73
CA ILE A 303 14.07 17.55 17.62
C ILE A 303 14.11 18.25 18.98
N SER A 304 13.15 17.94 19.87
CA SER A 304 13.03 18.53 21.21
C SER A 304 14.29 18.33 22.06
N ARG A 305 15.10 17.31 21.76
CA ARG A 305 16.34 16.97 22.47
C ARG A 305 17.60 17.57 21.82
N SER A 306 17.45 18.23 20.68
CA SER A 306 18.58 18.74 19.89
C SER A 306 19.04 20.13 20.28
N GLY A 307 18.20 20.92 20.97
CA GLY A 307 18.44 22.35 21.18
C GLY A 307 18.07 23.22 19.98
N TYR A 308 17.40 22.66 18.97
CA TYR A 308 16.89 23.36 17.79
C TYR A 308 15.37 23.23 17.69
N ILE A 309 14.74 24.20 17.04
CA ILE A 309 13.32 24.20 16.66
C ILE A 309 13.17 24.51 15.17
N LEU A 310 12.06 24.07 14.57
CA LEU A 310 11.64 24.52 13.25
C LEU A 310 11.20 25.98 13.35
N ALA A 311 11.86 26.88 12.63
CA ALA A 311 11.72 28.33 12.80
C ALA A 311 10.30 28.84 12.57
N ASN A 312 9.54 28.18 11.68
CA ASN A 312 8.14 28.50 11.38
C ASN A 312 7.13 27.55 12.05
N ASN A 313 7.57 26.64 12.92
CA ASN A 313 6.78 25.60 13.61
C ASN A 313 6.08 24.57 12.71
N VAL A 314 5.35 25.03 11.69
CA VAL A 314 4.74 24.21 10.64
C VAL A 314 5.05 24.87 9.29
N GLY A 315 5.76 24.14 8.43
CA GLY A 315 6.01 24.58 7.05
C GLY A 315 4.87 24.16 6.14
N ILE A 316 4.11 25.13 5.63
CA ILE A 316 3.07 24.87 4.63
C ILE A 316 3.73 24.87 3.25
N ILE A 317 3.64 23.75 2.54
CA ILE A 317 4.05 23.59 1.16
C ILE A 317 2.80 23.52 0.31
N ASP A 318 2.55 24.60 -0.43
CA ASP A 318 1.39 24.74 -1.30
C ASP A 318 1.44 23.74 -2.46
N GLN A 319 0.25 23.32 -2.92
CA GLN A 319 0.10 22.39 -4.04
C GLN A 319 0.88 22.80 -5.29
N GLY A 320 0.99 24.11 -5.55
CA GLY A 320 1.67 24.68 -6.72
C GLY A 320 3.18 24.82 -6.58
N TYR A 321 3.76 24.58 -5.39
CA TYR A 321 5.20 24.73 -5.18
C TYR A 321 5.97 23.65 -5.95
N ARG A 322 6.95 24.08 -6.74
CA ARG A 322 7.86 23.19 -7.51
C ARG A 322 9.33 23.45 -7.17
N GLY A 323 9.60 24.36 -6.25
CA GLY A 323 10.94 24.64 -5.79
C GLY A 323 11.48 23.53 -4.90
N ASN A 324 12.75 23.64 -4.57
CA ASN A 324 13.41 22.74 -3.63
C ASN A 324 12.86 22.94 -2.21
N LEU A 325 12.72 21.84 -1.47
CA LEU A 325 12.26 21.88 -0.08
C LEU A 325 13.43 22.28 0.83
N TYR A 326 13.14 23.25 1.69
CA TYR A 326 14.07 23.77 2.67
C TYR A 326 13.49 23.68 4.08
N ILE A 327 14.37 23.50 5.07
CA ILE A 327 14.02 23.44 6.49
C ILE A 327 14.80 24.53 7.21
N ALA A 328 14.09 25.49 7.81
CA ALA A 328 14.70 26.56 8.60
C ALA A 328 14.74 26.14 10.07
N LEU A 329 15.92 26.02 10.66
CA LEU A 329 16.07 25.68 12.08
C LEU A 329 16.63 26.86 12.86
N THR A 330 16.08 27.10 14.04
CA THR A 330 16.60 28.07 15.02
C THR A 330 17.23 27.33 16.18
N LYS A 331 18.50 27.61 16.48
CA LYS A 331 19.18 27.15 17.68
C LYS A 331 18.66 27.94 18.88
N ILE A 332 18.02 27.25 19.83
CA ILE A 332 17.44 27.84 21.04
C ILE A 332 18.25 27.54 22.30
N ASN A 333 19.07 26.49 22.28
CA ASN A 333 20.06 26.22 23.32
C ASN A 333 21.47 26.57 22.80
N GLY A 334 22.10 27.58 23.38
CA GLY A 334 23.45 28.00 23.01
C GLY A 334 24.52 26.93 23.23
N GLU A 335 24.31 26.03 24.20
CA GLU A 335 25.23 24.93 24.53
C GLU A 335 25.02 23.69 23.66
N ALA A 336 23.96 23.64 22.85
CA ALA A 336 23.73 22.52 21.95
C ALA A 336 24.87 22.40 20.91
N PRO A 337 25.28 21.18 20.53
CA PRO A 337 26.29 21.01 19.49
C PRO A 337 25.80 21.56 18.15
N GLU A 338 26.76 21.86 17.28
CA GLU A 338 26.45 22.14 15.87
C GLU A 338 25.88 20.89 15.19
N LEU A 339 25.02 21.10 14.20
CA LEU A 339 24.36 20.01 13.48
C LEU A 339 25.36 19.26 12.61
N SER A 340 25.30 17.93 12.66
CA SER A 340 26.00 17.05 11.71
C SER A 340 25.07 16.67 10.57
N MET A 341 25.56 16.74 9.33
CA MET A 341 24.79 16.37 8.14
C MET A 341 25.20 14.99 7.60
N PRO A 342 24.28 14.23 6.98
CA PRO A 342 22.85 14.52 6.85
C PRO A 342 22.09 14.30 8.17
N TRP A 343 21.01 15.05 8.40
CA TRP A 343 20.21 14.90 9.61
C TRP A 343 18.70 14.79 9.33
N LYS A 344 18.07 13.81 9.96
CA LYS A 344 16.64 13.54 9.86
C LYS A 344 15.87 14.24 10.99
N CYS A 345 15.48 15.49 10.78
CA CYS A 345 14.95 16.37 11.83
C CYS A 345 13.45 16.69 11.73
N CYS A 346 12.88 16.65 10.54
CA CYS A 346 11.48 16.96 10.28
C CYS A 346 10.80 15.80 9.54
N GLN A 347 9.49 15.89 9.37
CA GLN A 347 8.69 14.96 8.59
C GLN A 347 7.63 15.75 7.81
N MET A 348 7.25 15.25 6.64
CA MET A 348 6.17 15.80 5.85
C MET A 348 4.88 14.99 6.05
N ILE A 349 3.75 15.69 6.27
CA ILE A 349 2.42 15.12 6.39
C ILE A 349 1.56 15.68 5.26
N VAL A 350 0.89 14.79 4.53
CA VAL A 350 -0.02 15.16 3.43
C VAL A 350 -1.39 15.47 4.00
N LYS A 351 -1.99 16.58 3.58
CA LYS A 351 -3.28 17.06 4.08
C LYS A 351 -4.21 17.42 2.93
N LYS A 352 -5.49 17.11 3.08
CA LYS A 352 -6.52 17.54 2.12
C LYS A 352 -6.75 19.04 2.25
N GLN A 353 -6.73 19.73 1.12
CA GLN A 353 -7.03 21.16 1.04
C GLN A 353 -8.54 21.38 0.92
N ILE A 354 -9.07 22.28 1.74
CA ILE A 354 -10.41 22.84 1.56
C ILE A 354 -10.24 24.21 0.89
N TYR A 355 -10.81 24.39 -0.30
CA TYR A 355 -10.83 25.69 -0.98
C TYR A 355 -12.12 26.42 -0.60
N SER A 356 -12.06 27.21 0.48
CA SER A 356 -13.20 28.03 0.92
C SER A 356 -13.33 29.30 0.07
N ARG A 357 -14.58 29.69 -0.20
CA ARG A 357 -14.89 31.03 -0.68
C ARG A 357 -15.02 31.95 0.54
N LEU A 358 -14.31 33.06 0.53
CA LEU A 358 -14.48 34.11 1.52
C LEU A 358 -15.59 35.07 1.06
N GLU A 359 -16.54 35.34 1.94
CA GLU A 359 -17.57 36.36 1.77
C GLU A 359 -17.23 37.55 2.67
N VAL A 360 -17.09 38.73 2.07
CA VAL A 360 -16.81 39.97 2.80
C VAL A 360 -18.13 40.65 3.10
N ALA A 361 -18.65 40.44 4.31
CA ALA A 361 -19.88 41.07 4.78
C ALA A 361 -19.63 42.50 5.29
N ALA A 362 -20.56 43.41 4.99
CA ALA A 362 -20.55 44.76 5.53
C ALA A 362 -21.26 44.80 6.89
N ILE A 363 -20.58 45.33 7.92
CA ILE A 363 -21.12 45.47 9.28
C ILE A 363 -22.40 46.35 9.31
N ALA A 364 -22.59 47.22 8.31
CA ALA A 364 -23.70 48.18 8.24
C ALA A 364 -25.07 47.59 7.81
N GLY A 365 -25.25 46.27 7.84
CA GLY A 365 -26.52 45.62 7.49
C GLY A 365 -26.69 44.20 8.01
N GLU A 366 -25.60 43.56 8.47
CA GLU A 366 -25.61 42.21 9.02
C GLU A 366 -25.06 42.25 10.44
N ALA A 367 -25.85 41.79 11.41
CA ALA A 367 -25.38 41.64 12.79
C ALA A 367 -24.52 40.38 12.90
N ILE A 368 -23.32 40.49 13.46
CA ILE A 368 -22.53 39.32 13.87
C ILE A 368 -23.33 38.59 14.96
N GLU A 369 -23.63 37.31 14.74
CA GLU A 369 -24.35 36.52 15.74
C GLU A 369 -23.61 36.49 17.08
N ASN A 370 -24.36 36.66 18.17
CA ASN A 370 -23.80 36.53 19.51
C ASN A 370 -23.46 35.07 19.78
N SER A 371 -22.23 34.80 20.25
CA SER A 371 -21.82 33.48 20.74
C SER A 371 -21.62 33.50 22.25
N SER A 372 -21.74 32.34 22.90
CA SER A 372 -21.44 32.19 24.35
C SER A 372 -19.98 32.53 24.70
N ARG A 373 -19.07 32.50 23.72
CA ARG A 373 -17.67 32.95 23.87
C ARG A 373 -17.52 34.47 23.74
N GLY A 374 -18.43 35.15 23.03
CA GLY A 374 -18.38 36.58 22.80
C GLY A 374 -17.05 37.05 22.17
N THR A 375 -16.50 38.15 22.67
CA THR A 375 -15.23 38.75 22.23
C THR A 375 -14.01 38.32 23.04
N GLY A 376 -14.12 37.25 23.85
CA GLY A 376 -13.03 36.78 24.70
C GLY A 376 -11.84 36.20 23.93
N ALA A 377 -10.62 36.68 24.23
CA ALA A 377 -9.35 36.21 23.66
C ALA A 377 -8.33 35.94 24.79
N PHE A 378 -7.25 35.21 24.48
CA PHE A 378 -6.10 34.98 25.40
C PHE A 378 -6.45 34.35 26.77
N GLY A 379 -7.16 33.21 26.79
CA GLY A 379 -7.45 32.51 28.05
C GLY A 379 -8.65 33.08 28.84
N SER A 380 -9.56 33.79 28.17
CA SER A 380 -10.73 34.45 28.77
C SER A 380 -11.75 33.55 29.49
N THR A 381 -11.54 32.23 29.52
CA THR A 381 -12.35 31.27 30.29
C THR A 381 -11.77 30.95 31.68
N GLY A 382 -10.63 31.54 32.04
CA GLY A 382 -9.97 31.35 33.33
C GLY A 382 -9.13 30.08 33.37
N GLU A 383 -7.86 30.22 33.02
CA GLU A 383 -6.66 29.55 33.59
C GLU A 383 -5.40 30.20 33.03
#